data_AF-A0A971SES1-F1
#
_entry.id   AF-A0A971SES1-F1
#
_cell.length_a   1.000
_cell.length_b   1.000
_cell.length_c   1.000
_cell.angle_alpha   90.00
_cell.angle_beta   90.00
_cell.angle_gamma   90.00
#
_symmetry.space_group_name_H-M   'P 1'
#
loop_
_entity.id
_entity.type
_entity.pdbx_description
1 polymer ?
#
loop_
_entity_poly.entity_id
_entity_poly.type
_entity_poly.pdbx_seq_one_letter_code
_entity_poly.pdbx_strand_id
1 'polypeptide(L)' 'MLKVLVDNNTSKILGAMFINAESYEMINIVKLAMDLDASYTVLRDMIYTHPTMSESINDLLSM' A
#
# COMPACT_ATOMS: atom_id res chain seq x y z
N MET A 1 -1.96 12.05 -5.52
CA MET A 1 -3.17 11.28 -5.17
C MET A 1 -2.82 9.82 -5.05
N LEU A 2 -3.12 9.21 -3.91
CA LEU A 2 -2.93 7.78 -3.66
C LEU A 2 -4.29 7.12 -3.47
N LYS A 3 -4.47 5.92 -4.02
CA LYS A 3 -5.71 5.14 -3.85
C LYS A 3 -5.38 3.66 -3.84
N VAL A 4 -5.99 2.92 -2.92
CA VAL A 4 -5.93 1.45 -2.86
C VAL A 4 -7.36 0.93 -2.75
N LEU A 5 -7.66 -0.16 -3.44
CA LEU A 5 -8.93 -0.89 -3.35
C LEU A 5 -8.70 -2.16 -2.55
N VAL A 6 -9.45 -2.33 -1.46
CA VAL A 6 -9.40 -3.50 -0.58
C VAL A 6 -10.72 -4.25 -0.64
N ASP A 7 -10.66 -5.57 -0.69
CA ASP A 7 -11.84 -6.42 -0.51
C ASP A 7 -12.18 -6.55 0.97
N ASN A 8 -13.41 -6.17 1.34
CA ASN A 8 -13.89 -6.21 2.73
C ASN A 8 -14.02 -7.62 3.30
N ASN A 9 -14.17 -8.65 2.46
CA ASN A 9 -14.34 -10.02 2.94
C ASN A 9 -13.01 -10.70 3.24
N THR A 10 -11.99 -10.40 2.44
CA THR A 10 -10.68 -11.10 2.48
C THR A 10 -9.56 -10.23 3.02
N SER A 11 -9.78 -8.92 3.18
CA SER A 11 -8.78 -7.92 3.55
C SER A 11 -7.60 -7.86 2.56
N LYS A 12 -7.77 -8.33 1.32
CA LYS A 12 -6.72 -8.31 0.29
C LYS A 12 -6.82 -7.06 -0.55
N ILE A 13 -5.68 -6.64 -1.09
CA ILE A 13 -5.60 -5.54 -2.05
C ILE A 13 -6.01 -6.06 -3.42
N LEU A 14 -7.05 -5.45 -4.01
CA LEU A 14 -7.52 -5.75 -5.36
C LEU A 14 -6.78 -4.92 -6.42
N GLY A 15 -6.28 -3.74 -6.04
CA GLY A 15 -5.49 -2.87 -6.90
C GLY A 15 -5.13 -1.55 -6.24
N ALA A 16 -4.21 -0.83 -6.85
CA ALA A 16 -3.76 0.49 -6.39
C ALA A 16 -3.47 1.42 -7.56
N MET A 17 -3.61 2.72 -7.31
CA MET A 17 -3.33 3.79 -8.25
C MET A 17 -2.61 4.92 -7.53
N PHE A 18 -1.32 5.09 -7.83
CA PHE A 18 -0.47 6.12 -7.23
C PHE A 18 -0.10 7.15 -8.29
N ILE A 19 -0.53 8.39 -8.08
CA ILE A 19 -0.10 9.58 -8.84
C ILE A 19 0.61 10.51 -7.87
N ASN A 20 1.91 10.28 -7.71
CA ASN A 20 2.83 11.10 -6.92
C ASN A 20 4.26 10.88 -7.40
N ALA A 21 5.20 11.69 -6.87
CA ALA A 21 6.62 11.44 -7.03
C ALA A 21 6.97 10.05 -6.44
N GLU A 22 7.88 9.34 -7.09
CA GLU A 22 8.38 8.01 -6.67
C GLU A 22 7.32 6.89 -6.66
N SER A 23 6.14 7.11 -7.25
CA SER A 23 5.11 6.06 -7.44
C SER A 23 5.64 4.79 -8.10
N TYR A 24 6.62 4.91 -9.00
CA TYR A 24 7.25 3.80 -9.69
C TYR A 24 8.05 2.87 -8.76
N GLU A 25 8.51 3.36 -7.61
CA GLU A 25 9.12 2.54 -6.56
C GLU A 25 8.05 1.99 -5.60
N MET A 26 7.15 2.86 -5.13
CA MET A 26 6.11 2.50 -4.15
C MET A 26 5.20 1.36 -4.64
N ILE A 27 4.86 1.36 -5.94
CA ILE A 27 3.93 0.37 -6.50
C ILE A 27 4.46 -1.06 -6.39
N ASN A 28 5.78 -1.25 -6.34
CA ASN A 28 6.41 -2.57 -6.19
C ASN A 28 6.12 -3.19 -4.82
N ILE A 29 6.03 -2.36 -3.77
CA ILE A 29 5.68 -2.82 -2.41
C ILE A 29 4.24 -3.35 -2.38
N VAL A 30 3.31 -2.62 -3.03
CA VAL A 30 1.91 -3.05 -3.14
C VAL A 30 1.81 -4.34 -3.95
N LYS A 31 2.51 -4.41 -5.09
CA LYS A 31 2.52 -5.62 -5.94
C LYS A 31 3.05 -6.84 -5.19
N LEU A 32 4.11 -6.67 -4.39
CA LEU A 32 4.66 -7.75 -3.56
C LEU A 32 3.63 -8.25 -2.54
N ALA A 33 2.92 -7.35 -1.86
CA ALA A 33 1.87 -7.75 -0.92
C ALA A 33 0.72 -8.50 -1.62
N MET A 34 0.33 -8.08 -2.83
CA MET A 34 -0.66 -8.80 -3.63
C MET A 34 -0.18 -10.20 -4.04
N ASP A 35 1.08 -10.33 -4.46
CA ASP A 35 1.67 -11.62 -4.87
C ASP A 35 1.80 -12.61 -3.73
N LEU A 36 2.05 -12.11 -2.52
CA LEU A 36 2.12 -12.92 -1.31
C LEU A 36 0.74 -13.23 -0.73
N ASP A 37 -0.34 -12.79 -1.38
CA ASP A 37 -1.70 -12.80 -0.85
C ASP A 37 -1.70 -12.28 0.60
N ALA A 38 -1.08 -11.13 0.86
CA ALA A 38 -1.02 -10.54 2.19
C ALA A 38 -2.28 -9.73 2.49
N SER A 39 -2.69 -9.70 3.77
CA SER A 39 -3.69 -8.72 4.23
C SER A 39 -3.14 -7.31 4.06
N TYR A 40 -3.97 -6.35 3.64
CA TYR A 40 -3.57 -4.94 3.50
C TYR A 40 -3.02 -4.36 4.82
N THR A 41 -3.44 -4.91 5.96
CA THR A 41 -2.96 -4.53 7.29
C THR A 41 -1.45 -4.69 7.45
N VAL A 42 -0.83 -5.61 6.71
CA VAL A 42 0.64 -5.76 6.71
C VAL A 42 1.30 -4.48 6.21
N LEU A 43 0.76 -3.86 5.16
CA LEU A 43 1.29 -2.60 4.63
C LEU A 43 0.89 -1.40 5.47
N ARG A 44 -0.23 -1.46 6.20
CA ARG A 44 -0.70 -0.39 7.12
C ARG A 44 0.14 -0.30 8.39
N ASP A 45 0.56 -1.45 8.92
CA ASP A 45 1.25 -1.56 10.20
C ASP A 45 2.77 -1.71 10.03
N MET A 46 3.26 -1.67 8.78
CA MET A 46 4.69 -1.78 8.46
C MET A 46 5.46 -0.56 8.97
N ILE A 47 6.65 -0.80 9.51
CA ILE A 47 7.60 0.26 9.86
C ILE A 47 8.33 0.67 8.57
N TYR A 48 7.96 1.82 8.02
CA TYR A 48 8.67 2.45 6.91
C TYR A 48 9.79 3.35 7.41
N THR A 49 10.79 3.56 6.56
CA THR A 49 11.83 4.58 6.78
C THR A 49 11.23 5.98 6.68
N HIS A 50 11.66 6.89 7.56
CA HIS A 50 11.23 8.29 7.57
C HIS A 50 12.41 9.24 7.29
N PRO A 51 12.26 10.28 6.46
CA PRO A 51 11.08 10.64 5.65
C PRO A 51 11.09 9.96 4.27
N THR A 52 10.00 9.32 3.84
CA THR A 52 9.88 8.71 2.50
C THR A 52 8.47 8.75 1.92
N MET A 53 8.32 8.68 0.59
CA MET A 53 6.98 8.59 -0.03
C MET A 53 6.24 7.29 0.35
N SER A 54 6.97 6.19 0.55
CA SER A 54 6.42 4.89 0.92
C SER A 54 5.70 4.91 2.28
N GLU A 55 6.13 5.75 3.23
CA GLU A 55 5.51 5.80 4.55
C GLU A 55 4.05 6.28 4.50
N SER A 56 3.68 7.07 3.48
CA SER A 56 2.30 7.53 3.28
C SER A 56 1.31 6.39 3.01
N ILE A 57 1.78 5.17 2.74
CA ILE A 57 0.94 3.98 2.63
C ILE A 57 0.29 3.64 3.98
N ASN A 58 0.97 3.89 5.11
CA ASN A 58 0.41 3.69 6.44
C ASN A 58 -0.83 4.57 6.64
N ASP A 59 -0.69 5.86 6.36
CA ASP A 59 -1.78 6.83 6.51
C ASP A 59 -2.93 6.49 5.58
N LEU A 60 -2.64 6.15 4.32
CA LEU A 60 -3.64 5.79 3.31
C LEU A 60 -4.51 4.59 3.73
N LEU A 61 -3.90 3.57 4.33
CA LEU A 61 -4.58 2.32 4.70
C LEU A 61 -5.15 2.35 6.13
N SER A 62 -4.92 3.44 6.87
CA SER A 62 -5.51 3.66 8.20
C SER A 62 -6.83 4.44 8.14
N MET A 63 -7.23 4.91 6.95
CA MET A 63 -8.50 5.58 6.68
C MET A 63 -9.62 4.57 6.42
#